data_AF-A0A924IA84-F1
#
_entry.id   AF-A0A924IA84-F1
#
_cell.length_a   1.000
_cell.length_b   1.000
_cell.length_c   1.000
_cell.angle_alpha   90.00
_cell.angle_beta   90.00
_cell.angle_gamma   90.00
#
_symmetry.space_group_name_H-M   'P 1'
#
loop_
_entity.id
_entity.type
_entity.pdbx_description
1 polymer ?
#
loop_
_entity_poly.entity_id
_entity_poly.type
_entity_poly.pdbx_seq_one_letter_code
_entity_poly.pdbx_strand_id
1 'polypeptide(L)'
;MPPLSVAERFREEMVSWDAMLKSAFRVPPYSPDAFLIAHGGYELYDLMMTDAMVRAAINTKRFALLSKPWSVFAASDGAVGKPSGKAIEIRDFVESSLREIRGADGITRDFRQVLFSLMSAFFRGFSLSEVVWRLEESGKWRGKFRLAAIKSKHPRQIGFEVDDFLNIERIVSQTPMNGRVTVPREKCLLYVYHAQEESPYGSSDLRSVYKHWWSKDTLVKFWNLHLQRFGTPMVFAQVAGDGSQILETLQAMQADASAVFPREVTPQILQASGAGSEGFLGAVDWHNQQIAQGILLQTLTSGEGARVGSLALGQVHFSILLYALENAKQDIEAAINTQLIRPLVDYNFVGAREAGLYPSFSLGNMNERDLPKLASAYDVLFKHGVVSGREPSVRELFDLPPME
;
A
#
# COMPACT_ATOMS: atom_id res chain seq x y z
N MET A 1 -37.17 -25.98 -39.74
CA MET A 1 -37.42 -25.22 -38.50
C MET A 1 -38.64 -24.34 -38.73
N PRO A 2 -39.60 -24.29 -37.79
CA PRO A 2 -40.74 -23.39 -37.93
C PRO A 2 -40.26 -21.92 -37.87
N PRO A 3 -40.93 -21.00 -38.58
CA PRO A 3 -40.60 -19.58 -38.51
C PRO A 3 -40.88 -19.05 -37.10
N LEU A 4 -39.91 -18.33 -36.53
CA LEU A 4 -40.04 -17.68 -35.23
C LEU A 4 -41.30 -16.82 -35.19
N SER A 5 -42.03 -16.89 -34.07
CA SER A 5 -43.18 -16.02 -33.84
C SER A 5 -42.75 -14.56 -33.78
N VAL A 6 -43.69 -13.63 -34.04
CA VAL A 6 -43.42 -12.18 -33.98
C VAL A 6 -42.84 -11.78 -32.62
N ALA A 7 -43.29 -12.41 -31.53
CA ALA A 7 -42.80 -12.15 -30.18
C ALA A 7 -41.39 -12.72 -29.92
N GLU A 8 -40.98 -13.76 -30.63
CA GLU A 8 -39.62 -14.32 -30.56
C GLU A 8 -38.65 -13.51 -31.43
N ARG A 9 -39.06 -13.10 -32.63
CA ARG A 9 -38.30 -12.16 -33.47
C ARG A 9 -38.05 -10.83 -32.77
N PHE A 10 -39.07 -10.28 -32.12
CA PHE A 10 -38.93 -9.02 -31.37
C PHE A 10 -37.99 -9.20 -30.18
N ARG A 11 -37.99 -10.37 -29.52
CA ARG A 11 -37.04 -10.68 -28.44
C ARG A 11 -35.61 -10.83 -28.96
N GLU A 12 -35.40 -11.53 -30.06
CA GLU A 12 -34.08 -11.65 -30.68
C GLU A 12 -33.55 -10.31 -31.18
N GLU A 13 -34.40 -9.48 -31.80
CA GLU A 13 -34.04 -8.12 -32.19
C GLU A 13 -33.71 -7.27 -30.95
N MET A 14 -34.52 -7.31 -29.88
CA MET A 14 -34.21 -6.59 -28.66
C MET A 14 -32.90 -7.05 -28.01
N VAL A 15 -32.61 -8.36 -28.02
CA VAL A 15 -31.34 -8.90 -27.52
C VAL A 15 -30.17 -8.48 -28.41
N SER A 16 -30.35 -8.42 -29.74
CA SER A 16 -29.31 -7.92 -30.65
C SER A 16 -29.09 -6.42 -30.48
N TRP A 17 -30.15 -5.64 -30.27
CA TRP A 17 -30.06 -4.21 -29.95
C TRP A 17 -29.40 -3.99 -28.60
N ASP A 18 -29.69 -4.80 -27.59
CA ASP A 18 -29.06 -4.69 -26.27
C ASP A 18 -27.57 -5.08 -26.30
N ALA A 19 -27.20 -6.08 -27.12
CA ALA A 19 -25.81 -6.44 -27.38
C ALA A 19 -25.07 -5.36 -28.22
N MET A 20 -25.74 -4.78 -29.21
CA MET A 20 -25.20 -3.73 -30.08
C MET A 20 -25.11 -2.37 -29.37
N LEU A 21 -26.03 -2.08 -28.44
CA LEU A 21 -25.95 -0.90 -27.56
C LEU A 21 -24.85 -1.09 -26.52
N LYS A 22 -24.69 -2.29 -25.94
CA LYS A 22 -23.57 -2.62 -25.05
C LYS A 22 -22.21 -2.55 -25.74
N SER A 23 -22.11 -2.88 -27.03
CA SER A 23 -20.88 -2.69 -27.81
C SER A 23 -20.64 -1.23 -28.24
N ALA A 24 -21.70 -0.42 -28.36
CA ALA A 24 -21.60 0.99 -28.68
C ALA A 24 -21.10 1.85 -27.48
N PHE A 25 -21.33 1.41 -26.25
CA PHE A 25 -20.71 2.01 -25.08
C PHE A 25 -19.33 1.37 -24.87
N ARG A 26 -18.26 2.13 -25.05
CA ARG A 26 -16.94 1.75 -24.51
C ARG A 26 -17.08 1.58 -23.00
N VAL A 27 -17.29 0.34 -22.55
CA VAL A 27 -17.33 0.02 -21.13
C VAL A 27 -15.95 0.33 -20.58
N PRO A 28 -15.82 1.18 -19.55
CA PRO A 28 -14.52 1.45 -18.96
C PRO A 28 -13.89 0.13 -18.50
N PRO A 29 -12.57 -0.05 -18.65
CA PRO A 29 -11.92 -1.31 -18.29
C PRO A 29 -12.25 -1.68 -16.85
N TYR A 30 -12.51 -2.97 -16.61
CA TYR A 30 -12.86 -3.47 -15.28
C TYR A 30 -11.78 -3.10 -14.27
N SER A 31 -12.19 -2.48 -13.16
CA SER A 31 -11.34 -2.23 -12.00
C SER A 31 -11.73 -3.23 -10.90
N PRO A 32 -10.79 -4.05 -10.40
CA PRO A 32 -11.05 -4.94 -9.26
C PRO A 32 -11.59 -4.21 -8.02
N ASP A 33 -11.31 -2.91 -7.94
CA ASP A 33 -11.68 -2.02 -6.85
C ASP A 33 -13.01 -1.27 -7.09
N ALA A 34 -13.76 -1.58 -8.16
CA ALA A 34 -14.95 -0.84 -8.57
C ALA A 34 -15.95 -0.56 -7.43
N PHE A 35 -16.15 -1.51 -6.51
CA PHE A 35 -17.01 -1.31 -5.33
C PHE A 35 -16.47 -0.24 -4.37
N LEU A 36 -15.18 -0.29 -4.01
CA LEU A 36 -14.57 0.69 -3.10
C LEU A 36 -14.42 2.05 -3.76
N ILE A 37 -14.12 2.05 -5.06
CA ILE A 37 -14.06 3.28 -5.87
C ILE A 37 -15.44 3.96 -5.90
N ALA A 38 -16.53 3.21 -6.02
CA ALA A 38 -17.89 3.78 -5.99
C ALA A 38 -18.29 4.39 -4.63
N HIS A 39 -17.63 4.00 -3.52
CA HIS A 39 -17.99 4.42 -2.16
C HIS A 39 -16.96 5.35 -1.49
N GLY A 40 -16.01 5.90 -2.26
CA GLY A 40 -14.98 6.81 -1.74
C GLY A 40 -13.75 7.01 -2.63
N GLY A 41 -13.68 6.36 -3.79
CA GLY A 41 -12.59 6.51 -4.74
C GLY A 41 -11.23 6.08 -4.19
N TYR A 42 -10.16 6.58 -4.82
CA TYR A 42 -8.79 6.40 -4.32
C TYR A 42 -8.50 7.17 -3.02
N GLU A 43 -9.36 8.12 -2.63
CA GLU A 43 -9.22 8.90 -1.39
C GLU A 43 -9.49 8.03 -0.16
N LEU A 44 -10.35 7.01 -0.30
CA LEU A 44 -10.57 6.02 0.75
C LEU A 44 -9.28 5.28 1.12
N TYR A 45 -8.46 4.91 0.14
CA TYR A 45 -7.17 4.26 0.40
C TYR A 45 -6.18 5.21 1.09
N ASP A 46 -6.24 6.50 0.78
CA ASP A 46 -5.41 7.50 1.45
C ASP A 46 -5.85 7.71 2.91
N LEU A 47 -7.15 7.66 3.17
CA LEU A 47 -7.72 7.66 4.51
C LEU A 47 -7.31 6.40 5.28
N MET A 48 -7.37 5.22 4.65
CA MET A 48 -6.87 3.98 5.28
C MET A 48 -5.39 4.08 5.65
N MET A 49 -4.58 4.74 4.82
CA MET A 49 -3.17 5.00 5.11
C MET A 49 -2.96 5.95 6.31
N THR A 50 -3.96 6.66 6.84
CA THR A 50 -3.81 7.40 8.10
C THR A 50 -3.86 6.49 9.32
N ASP A 51 -4.34 5.26 9.18
CA ASP A 51 -4.31 4.27 10.24
C ASP A 51 -2.88 3.77 10.53
N ALA A 52 -2.51 3.72 11.80
CA ALA A 52 -1.15 3.38 12.22
C ALA A 52 -0.75 1.95 11.81
N MET A 53 -1.65 0.97 11.96
CA MET A 53 -1.37 -0.43 11.64
C MET A 53 -1.25 -0.64 10.12
N VAL A 54 -2.18 -0.07 9.35
CA VAL A 54 -2.13 -0.10 7.88
C VAL A 54 -0.84 0.53 7.36
N ARG A 55 -0.52 1.75 7.84
CA ARG A 55 0.69 2.47 7.43
C ARG A 55 1.97 1.71 7.78
N ALA A 56 2.03 1.14 8.98
CA ALA A 56 3.17 0.32 9.41
C ALA A 56 3.36 -0.88 8.48
N ALA A 57 2.31 -1.65 8.21
CA ALA A 57 2.38 -2.83 7.35
C ALA A 57 2.82 -2.50 5.92
N ILE A 58 2.22 -1.51 5.28
CA ILE A 58 2.59 -1.09 3.91
C ILE A 58 4.03 -0.56 3.87
N ASN A 59 4.43 0.27 4.84
CA ASN A 59 5.78 0.81 4.87
C ASN A 59 6.83 -0.26 5.17
N THR A 60 6.52 -1.30 5.94
CA THR A 60 7.41 -2.45 6.11
C THR A 60 7.77 -3.08 4.76
N LYS A 61 6.78 -3.31 3.88
CA LYS A 61 7.04 -3.83 2.52
C LYS A 61 7.95 -2.89 1.72
N ARG A 62 7.61 -1.59 1.72
CA ARG A 62 8.33 -0.56 0.96
C ARG A 62 9.77 -0.38 1.44
N PHE A 63 9.98 -0.36 2.75
CA PHE A 63 11.30 -0.21 3.35
C PHE A 63 12.15 -1.47 3.20
N ALA A 64 11.54 -2.66 3.26
CA ALA A 64 12.24 -3.90 2.99
C ALA A 64 12.79 -3.94 1.55
N LEU A 65 11.97 -3.59 0.56
CA LEU A 65 12.37 -3.50 -0.85
C LEU A 65 13.44 -2.44 -1.12
N LEU A 66 13.45 -1.38 -0.32
CA LEU A 66 14.42 -0.30 -0.41
C LEU A 66 15.52 -0.44 0.65
N SER A 67 15.68 -1.58 1.31
CA SER A 67 16.68 -1.74 2.37
C SER A 67 18.11 -1.71 1.80
N LYS A 68 18.27 -2.20 0.56
CA LYS A 68 19.52 -2.21 -0.18
C LYS A 68 19.60 -1.08 -1.20
N PRO A 69 20.81 -0.58 -1.50
CA PRO A 69 20.98 0.34 -2.61
C PRO A 69 20.67 -0.37 -3.93
N TRP A 70 19.99 0.34 -4.83
CA TRP A 70 19.78 -0.14 -6.18
C TRP A 70 21.09 -0.12 -6.98
N SER A 71 21.21 -1.04 -7.94
CA SER A 71 22.37 -1.17 -8.82
C SER A 71 21.92 -1.32 -10.27
N VAL A 72 22.80 -0.95 -11.20
CA VAL A 72 22.61 -1.21 -12.63
C VAL A 72 23.76 -2.07 -13.11
N PHE A 73 23.45 -3.22 -13.70
CA PHE A 73 24.42 -4.17 -14.23
C PHE A 73 24.54 -4.02 -15.74
N ALA A 74 25.77 -4.08 -16.24
CA ALA A 74 26.02 -4.04 -17.68
C ALA A 74 25.54 -5.34 -18.33
N ALA A 75 25.10 -5.26 -19.59
CA ALA A 75 24.83 -6.45 -20.38
C ALA A 75 26.10 -7.29 -20.53
N SER A 76 25.96 -8.60 -20.35
CA SER A 76 27.02 -9.58 -20.58
C SER A 76 26.55 -10.67 -21.53
N ASP A 77 27.49 -11.23 -22.31
CA ASP A 77 27.23 -12.42 -23.11
C ASP A 77 27.09 -13.63 -22.17
N GLY A 78 25.85 -13.92 -21.77
CA GLY A 78 25.51 -15.01 -20.84
C GLY A 78 25.87 -14.73 -19.38
N ALA A 79 25.60 -15.72 -18.50
CA ALA A 79 25.74 -15.59 -17.05
C ALA A 79 27.21 -15.50 -16.54
N VAL A 80 28.20 -15.74 -17.42
CA VAL A 80 29.64 -15.84 -17.07
C VAL A 80 30.53 -14.92 -17.93
N GLY A 81 29.97 -14.25 -18.95
CA GLY A 81 30.73 -13.37 -19.84
C GLY A 81 31.15 -12.07 -19.17
N LYS A 82 32.36 -11.57 -19.47
CA LYS A 82 32.75 -10.20 -19.09
C LYS A 82 31.98 -9.21 -19.97
N PRO A 83 31.36 -8.16 -19.41
CA PRO A 83 30.70 -7.12 -20.21
C PRO A 83 31.66 -6.46 -21.20
N SER A 84 31.18 -6.18 -22.40
CA SER A 84 31.96 -5.41 -23.38
C SER A 84 32.17 -3.97 -22.91
N GLY A 85 33.20 -3.29 -23.43
CA GLY A 85 33.45 -1.88 -23.10
C GLY A 85 32.24 -0.98 -23.41
N LYS A 86 31.52 -1.28 -24.50
CA LYS A 86 30.28 -0.57 -24.87
C LYS A 86 29.13 -0.86 -23.90
N ALA A 87 28.98 -2.09 -23.42
CA ALA A 87 27.98 -2.43 -22.40
C ALA A 87 28.26 -1.71 -21.07
N ILE A 88 29.54 -1.59 -20.69
CA ILE A 88 29.95 -0.84 -19.49
C ILE A 88 29.63 0.65 -19.66
N GLU A 89 29.92 1.24 -20.82
CA GLU A 89 29.59 2.64 -21.11
C GLU A 89 28.08 2.91 -21.02
N ILE A 90 27.26 2.05 -21.63
CA ILE A 90 25.79 2.17 -21.58
C ILE A 90 25.29 2.03 -20.13
N ARG A 91 25.85 1.09 -19.35
CA ARG A 91 25.54 0.96 -17.92
C ARG A 91 25.87 2.24 -17.15
N ASP A 92 27.07 2.80 -17.33
CA ASP A 92 27.49 4.03 -16.65
C ASP A 92 26.58 5.21 -17.03
N PHE A 93 26.15 5.27 -18.30
CA PHE A 93 25.20 6.28 -18.77
C PHE A 93 23.84 6.15 -18.08
N VAL A 94 23.29 4.94 -18.01
CA VAL A 94 21.99 4.68 -17.36
C VAL A 94 22.09 4.95 -15.86
N GLU A 95 23.12 4.44 -15.19
CA GLU A 95 23.33 4.63 -13.76
C GLU A 95 23.46 6.12 -13.41
N SER A 96 24.31 6.87 -14.14
CA SER A 96 24.42 8.32 -13.91
C SER A 96 23.10 9.05 -14.18
N SER A 97 22.34 8.67 -15.22
CA SER A 97 21.05 9.28 -15.55
C SER A 97 20.00 9.05 -14.46
N LEU A 98 20.03 7.91 -13.77
CA LEU A 98 19.17 7.65 -12.62
C LEU A 98 19.64 8.40 -11.36
N ARG A 99 20.96 8.55 -11.14
CA ARG A 99 21.51 9.27 -9.97
C ARG A 99 21.34 10.79 -10.07
N GLU A 100 21.25 11.34 -11.27
CA GLU A 100 21.24 12.79 -11.52
C GLU A 100 19.89 13.30 -12.07
N ILE A 101 18.79 12.62 -11.71
CA ILE A 101 17.44 13.11 -11.99
C ILE A 101 17.28 14.46 -11.30
N ARG A 102 16.83 15.50 -12.02
CA ARG A 102 16.61 16.84 -11.46
C ARG A 102 15.12 17.08 -11.23
N GLY A 103 14.76 18.16 -10.57
CA GLY A 103 13.42 18.73 -10.73
C GLY A 103 13.40 19.81 -11.76
N ALA A 104 12.21 20.36 -11.97
CA ALA A 104 12.04 21.61 -12.70
C ALA A 104 12.78 22.79 -12.03
N ASP A 105 13.05 22.67 -10.72
CA ASP A 105 13.87 23.58 -9.90
C ASP A 105 15.39 23.35 -10.06
N GLY A 106 15.81 22.36 -10.86
CA GLY A 106 17.22 22.01 -11.06
C GLY A 106 17.84 21.19 -9.92
N ILE A 107 17.08 20.86 -8.86
CA ILE A 107 17.58 20.13 -7.69
C ILE A 107 17.59 18.63 -7.98
N THR A 108 18.72 17.98 -7.73
CA THR A 108 18.85 16.52 -7.85
C THR A 108 17.89 15.81 -6.88
N ARG A 109 17.07 14.91 -7.40
CA ARG A 109 16.15 14.06 -6.64
C ARG A 109 16.69 12.65 -6.61
N ASP A 110 16.67 12.05 -5.42
CA ASP A 110 17.07 10.65 -5.26
C ASP A 110 16.05 9.74 -5.96
N PHE A 111 16.54 8.88 -6.86
CA PHE A 111 15.72 7.87 -7.52
C PHE A 111 14.98 6.96 -6.54
N ARG A 112 15.50 6.78 -5.32
CA ARG A 112 14.80 6.11 -4.23
C ARG A 112 13.41 6.69 -3.96
N GLN A 113 13.23 8.00 -4.07
CA GLN A 113 11.93 8.65 -3.88
C GLN A 113 10.95 8.29 -4.99
N VAL A 114 11.43 8.11 -6.21
CA VAL A 114 10.64 7.63 -7.36
C VAL A 114 10.21 6.18 -7.11
N LEU A 115 11.15 5.31 -6.70
CA LEU A 115 10.85 3.92 -6.33
C LEU A 115 9.82 3.85 -5.20
N PHE A 116 9.99 4.65 -4.14
CA PHE A 116 9.03 4.72 -3.05
C PHE A 116 7.66 5.16 -3.57
N SER A 117 7.59 6.14 -4.47
CA SER A 117 6.34 6.62 -5.07
C SER A 117 5.69 5.59 -6.01
N LEU A 118 6.47 4.80 -6.75
CA LEU A 118 5.98 3.67 -7.54
C LEU A 118 5.28 2.64 -6.67
N MET A 119 5.86 2.32 -5.51
CA MET A 119 5.25 1.39 -4.55
C MET A 119 3.96 1.91 -3.89
N SER A 120 3.48 3.11 -4.23
CA SER A 120 2.10 3.49 -3.90
C SER A 120 1.05 2.59 -4.55
N ALA A 121 1.42 1.85 -5.60
CA ALA A 121 0.60 0.80 -6.19
C ALA A 121 0.20 -0.29 -5.18
N PHE A 122 1.00 -0.55 -4.14
CA PHE A 122 0.64 -1.56 -3.11
C PHE A 122 -0.70 -1.22 -2.43
N PHE A 123 -0.95 0.06 -2.19
CA PHE A 123 -2.15 0.54 -1.52
C PHE A 123 -3.17 1.22 -2.46
N ARG A 124 -2.90 1.29 -3.77
CA ARG A 124 -3.81 1.91 -4.77
C ARG A 124 -4.01 1.06 -6.05
N GLY A 125 -3.46 -0.14 -6.12
CA GLY A 125 -3.51 -1.02 -7.29
C GLY A 125 -2.52 -0.66 -8.40
N PHE A 126 -2.33 0.64 -8.70
CA PHE A 126 -1.34 1.08 -9.68
C PHE A 126 -0.68 2.41 -9.30
N SER A 127 0.45 2.69 -9.95
CA SER A 127 1.15 3.97 -9.88
C SER A 127 1.59 4.41 -11.28
N LEU A 128 1.38 5.69 -11.58
CA LEU A 128 1.76 6.30 -12.84
C LEU A 128 2.72 7.46 -12.59
N SER A 129 3.83 7.49 -13.30
CA SER A 129 4.74 8.63 -13.32
C SER A 129 5.04 9.10 -14.73
N GLU A 130 4.97 10.41 -14.96
CA GLU A 130 5.38 11.03 -16.22
C GLU A 130 6.91 11.16 -16.28
N VAL A 131 7.52 10.69 -17.36
CA VAL A 131 8.95 10.75 -17.61
C VAL A 131 9.26 12.00 -18.45
N VAL A 132 10.04 12.91 -17.88
CA VAL A 132 10.46 14.15 -18.53
C VAL A 132 11.91 13.99 -18.99
N TRP A 133 12.16 14.27 -20.25
CA TRP A 133 13.48 14.16 -20.88
C TRP A 133 14.14 15.54 -21.01
N ARG A 134 15.48 15.57 -20.99
CA ARG A 134 16.29 16.75 -21.32
C ARG A 134 17.46 16.36 -22.22
N LEU A 135 17.88 17.25 -23.09
CA LEU A 135 19.15 17.10 -23.78
C LEU A 135 20.27 17.57 -22.83
N GLU A 136 21.34 16.78 -22.70
CA GLU A 136 22.50 17.17 -21.90
C GLU A 136 23.42 18.10 -22.71
N GLU A 137 23.68 19.30 -22.20
CA GLU A 137 24.43 20.33 -22.92
C GLU A 137 25.93 20.32 -22.60
N SER A 138 26.36 19.66 -21.51
CA SER A 138 27.75 19.68 -21.03
C SER A 138 28.16 18.37 -20.33
N GLY A 139 29.44 18.21 -20.05
CA GLY A 139 29.99 17.02 -19.37
C GLY A 139 30.16 15.80 -20.28
N LYS A 140 30.44 14.64 -19.66
CA LYS A 140 30.74 13.36 -20.35
C LYS A 140 29.64 12.95 -21.34
N TRP A 141 28.40 13.25 -21.02
CA TRP A 141 27.22 12.81 -21.78
C TRP A 141 26.60 13.90 -22.66
N ARG A 142 27.37 14.94 -23.01
CA ARG A 142 26.91 16.02 -23.90
C ARG A 142 26.31 15.45 -25.19
N GLY A 143 25.13 15.94 -25.57
CA GLY A 143 24.38 15.51 -26.75
C GLY A 143 23.51 14.27 -26.54
N LYS A 144 23.48 13.69 -25.32
CA LYS A 144 22.60 12.57 -24.97
C LYS A 144 21.31 13.06 -24.31
N PHE A 145 20.20 12.38 -24.58
CA PHE A 145 18.93 12.57 -23.88
C PHE A 145 18.97 11.90 -22.51
N ARG A 146 18.74 12.66 -21.44
CA ARG A 146 18.73 12.16 -20.06
C ARG A 146 17.41 12.43 -19.37
N LEU A 147 17.22 11.80 -18.23
CA LEU A 147 16.05 12.02 -17.38
C LEU A 147 16.16 13.40 -16.73
N ALA A 148 15.21 14.26 -17.06
CA ALA A 148 15.05 15.55 -16.41
C ALA A 148 14.33 15.38 -15.09
N ALA A 149 13.19 14.67 -15.08
CA ALA A 149 12.36 14.42 -13.90
C ALA A 149 11.47 13.18 -14.12
N ILE A 150 11.06 12.53 -13.03
CA ILE A 150 9.99 11.53 -13.04
C ILE A 150 8.90 12.00 -12.08
N LYS A 151 7.75 12.38 -12.64
CA LYS A 151 6.67 13.08 -11.91
C LYS A 151 5.51 12.13 -11.66
N SER A 152 5.43 11.57 -10.46
CA SER A 152 4.31 10.73 -10.05
C SER A 152 3.00 11.49 -10.04
N LYS A 153 1.95 10.86 -10.55
CA LYS A 153 0.58 11.39 -10.59
C LYS A 153 -0.29 10.58 -9.65
N HIS A 154 -1.27 11.23 -9.06
CA HIS A 154 -2.21 10.56 -8.17
C HIS A 154 -3.20 9.72 -9.00
N PRO A 155 -3.45 8.43 -8.65
CA PRO A 155 -4.40 7.57 -9.38
C PRO A 155 -5.79 8.17 -9.62
N ARG A 156 -6.34 8.93 -8.65
CA ARG A 156 -7.61 9.69 -8.80
C ARG A 156 -7.68 10.58 -10.05
N GLN A 157 -6.54 11.02 -10.57
CA GLN A 157 -6.46 11.90 -11.73
C GLN A 157 -6.39 11.12 -13.04
N ILE A 158 -6.19 9.80 -12.99
CA ILE A 158 -5.76 9.00 -14.13
C ILE A 158 -6.89 8.08 -14.58
N GLY A 159 -7.09 8.03 -15.89
CA GLY A 159 -7.89 7.02 -16.58
C GLY A 159 -7.11 6.43 -17.75
N PHE A 160 -7.53 5.25 -18.20
CA PHE A 160 -6.91 4.56 -19.32
C PHE A 160 -7.90 4.44 -20.48
N GLU A 161 -7.46 4.81 -21.68
CA GLU A 161 -8.13 4.46 -22.94
C GLU A 161 -7.44 3.22 -23.49
N VAL A 162 -8.24 2.17 -23.69
CA VAL A 162 -7.76 0.86 -24.14
C VAL A 162 -8.42 0.46 -25.45
N ASP A 163 -7.75 -0.43 -26.20
CA ASP A 163 -8.34 -1.10 -27.36
C ASP A 163 -9.23 -2.30 -26.96
N ASP A 164 -9.76 -3.04 -27.94
CA ASP A 164 -10.63 -4.20 -27.73
C ASP A 164 -9.92 -5.37 -27.02
N PHE A 165 -8.59 -5.35 -26.93
CA PHE A 165 -7.75 -6.34 -26.26
C PHE A 165 -7.19 -5.82 -24.93
N LEU A 166 -7.69 -4.68 -24.43
CA LEU A 166 -7.24 -4.00 -23.21
C LEU A 166 -5.81 -3.42 -23.28
N ASN A 167 -5.21 -3.32 -24.47
CA ASN A 167 -3.93 -2.62 -24.62
C ASN A 167 -4.13 -1.12 -24.39
N ILE A 168 -3.28 -0.52 -23.55
CA ILE A 168 -3.34 0.91 -23.24
C ILE A 168 -2.85 1.73 -24.42
N GLU A 169 -3.76 2.35 -25.16
CA GLU A 169 -3.42 3.28 -26.24
C GLU A 169 -3.03 4.65 -25.67
N ARG A 170 -3.82 5.16 -24.72
CA ARG A 170 -3.68 6.52 -24.21
C ARG A 170 -3.98 6.60 -22.72
N ILE A 171 -3.29 7.52 -22.05
CA ILE A 171 -3.48 7.79 -20.63
C ILE A 171 -4.14 9.15 -20.49
N VAL A 172 -5.28 9.16 -19.81
CA VAL A 172 -6.04 10.38 -19.57
C VAL A 172 -5.67 10.89 -18.18
N SER A 173 -5.28 12.16 -18.09
CA SER A 173 -5.01 12.83 -16.82
C SER A 173 -5.94 14.03 -16.66
N GLN A 174 -6.65 14.10 -15.54
CA GLN A 174 -7.41 15.27 -15.14
C GLN A 174 -6.52 16.23 -14.36
N THR A 175 -6.29 17.41 -14.93
CA THR A 175 -5.48 18.47 -14.32
C THR A 175 -6.38 19.62 -13.87
N PRO A 176 -6.04 20.31 -12.76
CA PRO A 176 -6.85 21.44 -12.28
C PRO A 176 -7.00 22.57 -13.28
N MET A 177 -5.99 22.81 -14.13
CA MET A 177 -5.93 23.98 -15.02
C MET A 177 -6.44 23.70 -16.44
N ASN A 178 -6.14 22.52 -16.99
CA ASN A 178 -6.45 22.20 -18.39
C ASN A 178 -7.56 21.14 -18.52
N GLY A 179 -8.18 20.71 -17.42
CA GLY A 179 -9.16 19.64 -17.42
C GLY A 179 -8.57 18.32 -17.91
N ARG A 180 -9.25 17.66 -18.85
CA ARG A 180 -8.85 16.37 -19.42
C ARG A 180 -7.70 16.55 -20.43
N VAL A 181 -6.52 16.02 -20.09
CA VAL A 181 -5.34 15.97 -20.96
C VAL A 181 -5.00 14.53 -21.29
N THR A 182 -4.63 14.26 -22.54
CA THR A 182 -4.21 12.93 -22.95
C THR A 182 -2.69 12.88 -23.10
N VAL A 183 -2.07 11.89 -22.46
CA VAL A 183 -0.63 11.66 -22.43
C VAL A 183 -0.32 10.36 -23.16
N PRO A 184 0.65 10.34 -24.09
CA PRO A 184 1.09 9.11 -24.73
C PRO A 184 1.65 8.11 -23.71
N ARG A 185 1.29 6.83 -23.86
CA ARG A 185 1.75 5.72 -23.00
C ARG A 185 3.27 5.66 -22.83
N GLU A 186 4.00 6.00 -23.88
CA GLU A 186 5.47 5.92 -23.95
C GLU A 186 6.17 7.00 -23.12
N LYS A 187 5.46 8.06 -22.73
CA LYS A 187 5.98 9.09 -21.82
C LYS A 187 5.73 8.75 -20.35
N CYS A 188 5.18 7.58 -20.07
CA CYS A 188 4.76 7.20 -18.73
C CYS A 188 5.45 5.91 -18.26
N LEU A 189 5.90 5.94 -17.02
CA LEU A 189 6.25 4.76 -16.25
C LEU A 189 5.00 4.32 -15.47
N LEU A 190 4.40 3.22 -15.89
CA LEU A 190 3.23 2.60 -15.27
C LEU A 190 3.65 1.33 -14.55
N TYR A 191 3.38 1.28 -13.24
CA TYR A 191 3.50 0.07 -12.44
C TYR A 191 2.11 -0.38 -11.99
N VAL A 192 1.72 -1.60 -12.37
CA VAL A 192 0.45 -2.22 -11.99
C VAL A 192 0.77 -3.34 -11.01
N TYR A 193 0.22 -3.24 -9.80
CA TYR A 193 0.44 -4.20 -8.73
C TYR A 193 -0.68 -5.24 -8.72
N HIS A 194 -0.32 -6.52 -8.57
CA HIS A 194 -1.25 -7.64 -8.75
C HIS A 194 -2.06 -7.51 -10.04
N ALA A 195 -1.36 -7.32 -11.16
CA ALA A 195 -1.99 -7.25 -12.48
C ALA A 195 -2.79 -8.55 -12.75
N GLN A 196 -4.05 -8.39 -13.14
CA GLN A 196 -4.98 -9.48 -13.45
C GLN A 196 -5.77 -9.08 -14.69
N GLU A 197 -6.05 -10.05 -15.56
CA GLU A 197 -6.97 -9.87 -16.69
C GLU A 197 -6.62 -8.70 -17.63
N GLU A 198 -5.32 -8.39 -17.77
CA GLU A 198 -4.82 -7.22 -18.53
C GLU A 198 -5.41 -5.87 -18.06
N SER A 199 -5.97 -5.81 -16.85
CA SER A 199 -6.51 -4.57 -16.28
C SER A 199 -5.37 -3.59 -15.94
N PRO A 200 -5.46 -2.32 -16.37
CA PRO A 200 -4.43 -1.32 -16.11
C PRO A 200 -4.47 -0.77 -14.68
N TYR A 201 -5.47 -1.16 -13.87
CA TYR A 201 -5.69 -0.63 -12.53
C TYR A 201 -5.07 -1.48 -11.41
N GLY A 202 -4.82 -2.78 -11.66
CA GLY A 202 -4.28 -3.70 -10.66
C GLY A 202 -5.21 -3.90 -9.46
N SER A 203 -4.67 -4.48 -8.38
CA SER A 203 -5.40 -4.75 -7.15
C SER A 203 -4.59 -4.34 -5.92
N SER A 204 -5.22 -3.60 -5.00
CA SER A 204 -4.56 -3.14 -3.77
C SER A 204 -4.57 -4.18 -2.65
N ASP A 205 -3.50 -4.23 -1.85
CA ASP A 205 -3.50 -4.95 -0.56
C ASP A 205 -4.59 -4.43 0.39
N LEU A 206 -4.94 -3.14 0.31
CA LEU A 206 -5.93 -2.51 1.20
C LEU A 206 -7.35 -3.01 0.95
N ARG A 207 -7.62 -3.56 -0.24
CA ARG A 207 -8.95 -4.06 -0.58
C ARG A 207 -9.38 -5.22 0.32
N SER A 208 -8.48 -6.16 0.61
CA SER A 208 -8.80 -7.33 1.43
C SER A 208 -9.04 -6.96 2.90
N VAL A 209 -8.35 -5.91 3.39
CA VAL A 209 -8.38 -5.49 4.79
C VAL A 209 -9.36 -4.35 5.09
N TYR A 210 -10.02 -3.79 4.07
CA TYR A 210 -10.99 -2.70 4.21
C TYR A 210 -12.02 -2.95 5.32
N LYS A 211 -12.63 -4.15 5.33
CA LYS A 211 -13.63 -4.53 6.34
C LYS A 211 -13.07 -4.44 7.77
N HIS A 212 -11.80 -4.83 7.96
CA HIS A 212 -11.18 -4.82 9.29
C HIS A 212 -10.81 -3.41 9.72
N TRP A 213 -10.32 -2.58 8.79
CA TRP A 213 -10.07 -1.17 9.06
C TRP A 213 -11.36 -0.44 9.45
N TRP A 214 -12.44 -0.62 8.68
CA TRP A 214 -13.73 0.03 8.94
C TRP A 214 -14.35 -0.41 10.27
N SER A 215 -14.36 -1.72 10.55
CA SER A 215 -14.83 -2.24 11.84
C SER A 215 -13.99 -1.72 13.00
N LYS A 216 -12.67 -1.66 12.85
CA LYS A 216 -11.77 -1.12 13.89
C LYS A 216 -12.06 0.35 14.19
N ASP A 217 -12.15 1.19 13.16
CA ASP A 217 -12.48 2.61 13.32
C ASP A 217 -13.82 2.79 14.06
N THR A 218 -14.82 1.98 13.72
CA THR A 218 -16.13 1.98 14.39
C THR A 218 -16.03 1.50 15.84
N LEU A 219 -15.28 0.44 16.12
CA LEU A 219 -15.07 -0.10 17.48
C LEU A 219 -14.37 0.91 18.38
N VAL A 220 -13.38 1.64 17.88
CA VAL A 220 -12.70 2.70 18.65
C VAL A 220 -13.68 3.82 19.02
N LYS A 221 -14.58 4.22 18.11
CA LYS A 221 -15.63 5.21 18.42
C LYS A 221 -16.58 4.71 19.51
N PHE A 222 -17.03 3.46 19.44
CA PHE A 222 -17.87 2.88 20.49
C PHE A 222 -17.12 2.70 21.81
N TRP A 223 -15.84 2.37 21.76
CA TRP A 223 -15.01 2.28 22.95
C TRP A 223 -14.85 3.65 23.63
N ASN A 224 -14.61 4.72 22.87
CA ASN A 224 -14.57 6.08 23.39
C ASN A 224 -15.91 6.50 24.03
N LEU A 225 -17.03 6.19 23.39
CA LEU A 225 -18.37 6.46 23.96
C LEU A 225 -18.62 5.65 25.24
N HIS A 226 -18.19 4.39 25.26
CA HIS A 226 -18.24 3.55 26.45
C HIS A 226 -17.41 4.18 27.58
N LEU A 227 -16.15 4.53 27.32
CA LEU A 227 -15.28 5.19 28.30
C LEU A 227 -15.87 6.51 28.81
N GLN A 228 -16.50 7.32 27.95
CA GLN A 228 -17.18 8.55 28.36
C GLN A 228 -18.34 8.25 29.34
N ARG A 229 -19.16 7.25 29.03
CA ARG A 229 -20.31 6.85 29.87
C ARG A 229 -19.89 6.27 31.21
N PHE A 230 -18.83 5.47 31.24
CA PHE A 230 -18.34 4.86 32.47
C PHE A 230 -17.41 5.77 33.29
N GLY A 231 -16.73 6.71 32.64
CA GLY A 231 -15.93 7.74 33.30
C GLY A 231 -16.75 8.86 33.93
N THR A 232 -18.05 8.96 33.59
CA THR A 232 -18.96 9.99 34.11
C THR A 232 -20.04 9.30 34.97
N PRO A 233 -19.86 9.18 36.29
CA PRO A 233 -20.87 8.56 37.14
C PRO A 233 -22.15 9.39 37.11
N MET A 234 -23.31 8.74 36.99
CA MET A 234 -24.59 9.44 37.13
C MET A 234 -24.77 9.85 38.58
N VAL A 235 -25.00 11.14 38.84
CA VAL A 235 -25.31 11.66 40.17
C VAL A 235 -26.79 11.94 40.25
N PHE A 236 -27.43 11.48 41.33
CA PHE A 236 -28.82 11.77 41.58
C PHE A 236 -29.05 12.17 43.03
N ALA A 237 -30.08 13.00 43.25
CA ALA A 237 -30.53 13.38 44.58
C ALA A 237 -32.00 13.00 44.78
N GLN A 238 -32.34 12.56 45.99
CA GLN A 238 -33.72 12.37 46.42
C GLN A 238 -34.14 13.52 47.33
N VAL A 239 -35.21 14.22 46.95
CA VAL A 239 -35.66 15.44 47.65
C VAL A 239 -37.13 15.34 48.02
N ALA A 240 -37.52 16.02 49.10
CA ALA A 240 -38.92 16.23 49.45
C ALA A 240 -39.34 17.63 48.97
N GLY A 241 -40.27 17.71 48.02
CA GLY A 241 -40.73 18.98 47.45
C GLY A 241 -39.99 19.40 46.16
N ASP A 242 -39.91 20.70 45.90
CA ASP A 242 -39.31 21.25 44.67
C ASP A 242 -37.78 21.05 44.65
N GLY A 243 -37.30 20.32 43.65
CA GLY A 243 -35.90 19.97 43.44
C GLY A 243 -35.16 20.85 42.43
N SER A 244 -35.80 21.89 41.88
CA SER A 244 -35.27 22.67 40.75
C SER A 244 -33.89 23.28 41.04
N GLN A 245 -33.70 23.88 42.22
CA GLN A 245 -32.43 24.49 42.64
C GLN A 245 -31.30 23.46 42.84
N ILE A 246 -31.67 22.25 43.29
CA ILE A 246 -30.74 21.14 43.50
C ILE A 246 -30.33 20.55 42.15
N LEU A 247 -31.26 20.44 41.20
CA LEU A 247 -30.95 20.01 39.84
C LEU A 247 -30.01 20.99 39.14
N GLU A 248 -30.26 22.30 39.24
CA GLU A 248 -29.35 23.33 38.68
C GLU A 248 -27.95 23.25 39.30
N THR A 249 -27.87 23.04 40.62
CA THR A 249 -26.59 22.87 41.32
C THR A 249 -25.86 21.59 40.86
N LEU A 250 -26.58 20.48 40.72
CA LEU A 250 -26.02 19.22 40.24
C LEU A 250 -25.55 19.32 38.78
N GLN A 251 -26.31 19.99 37.92
CA GLN A 251 -25.92 20.25 36.53
C GLN A 251 -24.69 21.17 36.44
N ALA A 252 -24.53 22.11 37.37
CA ALA A 252 -23.35 22.97 37.47
C ALA A 252 -22.11 22.20 37.98
N MET A 253 -22.28 21.18 38.83
CA MET A 253 -21.19 20.33 39.33
C MET A 253 -20.79 19.23 38.35
N GLN A 254 -21.76 18.67 37.62
CA GLN A 254 -21.54 17.61 36.64
C GLN A 254 -22.49 17.78 35.44
N ALA A 255 -21.94 18.23 34.32
CA ALA A 255 -22.68 18.42 33.08
C ALA A 255 -23.22 17.06 32.57
N ASP A 256 -24.45 17.08 32.06
CA ASP A 256 -25.09 16.02 31.28
C ASP A 256 -25.42 14.66 31.97
N ALA A 257 -25.17 14.49 33.27
CA ALA A 257 -25.39 13.21 33.98
C ALA A 257 -26.07 13.34 35.37
N SER A 258 -26.98 14.32 35.52
CA SER A 258 -27.63 14.65 36.80
C SER A 258 -29.15 14.49 36.76
N ALA A 259 -29.74 13.93 37.82
CA ALA A 259 -31.20 13.78 37.96
C ALA A 259 -31.68 14.01 39.40
N VAL A 260 -32.92 14.47 39.56
CA VAL A 260 -33.57 14.62 40.89
C VAL A 260 -34.86 13.81 40.91
N PHE A 261 -35.03 13.01 41.96
CA PHE A 261 -36.20 12.15 42.16
C PHE A 261 -36.95 12.55 43.45
N PRO A 262 -38.29 12.43 43.51
CA PRO A 262 -39.04 12.48 44.76
C PRO A 262 -38.59 11.37 45.72
N ARG A 263 -38.74 11.58 47.03
CA ARG A 263 -38.36 10.59 48.05
C ARG A 263 -39.08 9.25 47.91
N GLU A 264 -40.27 9.24 47.31
CA GLU A 264 -41.09 8.05 47.08
C GLU A 264 -40.57 7.19 45.93
N VAL A 265 -39.65 7.73 45.11
CA VAL A 265 -39.07 7.05 43.95
C VAL A 265 -37.64 6.65 44.25
N THR A 266 -37.39 5.35 44.36
CA THR A 266 -36.03 4.79 44.45
C THR A 266 -35.49 4.54 43.04
N PRO A 267 -34.52 5.33 42.55
CA PRO A 267 -33.95 5.09 41.22
C PRO A 267 -33.16 3.78 41.23
N GLN A 268 -33.47 2.90 40.29
CA GLN A 268 -32.63 1.75 40.00
C GLN A 268 -31.60 2.16 38.95
N ILE A 269 -30.35 2.38 39.38
CA ILE A 269 -29.24 2.49 38.43
C ILE A 269 -28.98 1.10 37.87
N LEU A 270 -29.34 0.91 36.60
CA LEU A 270 -28.87 -0.22 35.82
C LEU A 270 -27.38 -0.02 35.56
N GLN A 271 -26.54 -0.50 36.47
CA GLN A 271 -25.10 -0.57 36.24
C GLN A 271 -24.85 -1.58 35.13
N ALA A 272 -24.47 -1.11 33.93
CA ALA A 272 -23.86 -1.98 32.95
C ALA A 272 -22.56 -2.51 33.59
N SER A 273 -22.38 -3.84 33.64
CA SER A 273 -21.18 -4.44 34.21
C SER A 273 -19.94 -3.91 33.50
N GLY A 274 -18.96 -3.37 34.24
CA GLY A 274 -17.70 -2.84 33.69
C GLY A 274 -16.83 -3.87 32.94
N ALA A 275 -17.22 -5.16 32.95
CA ALA A 275 -16.54 -6.26 32.26
C ALA A 275 -16.53 -6.18 30.72
N GLY A 276 -17.04 -5.11 30.11
CA GLY A 276 -17.06 -4.91 28.67
C GLY A 276 -15.86 -4.15 28.07
N SER A 277 -15.06 -3.44 28.88
CA SER A 277 -14.00 -2.57 28.37
C SER A 277 -12.84 -3.33 27.72
N GLU A 278 -12.46 -4.48 28.28
CA GLU A 278 -11.40 -5.35 27.73
C GLU A 278 -11.82 -6.00 26.40
N GLY A 279 -13.11 -6.25 26.19
CA GLY A 279 -13.64 -6.80 24.95
C GLY A 279 -13.43 -5.89 23.74
N PHE A 280 -13.46 -4.56 23.93
CA PHE A 280 -13.16 -3.60 22.87
C PHE A 280 -11.70 -3.66 22.43
N LEU A 281 -10.77 -3.67 23.40
CA LEU A 281 -9.34 -3.80 23.11
C LEU A 281 -9.03 -5.10 22.39
N GLY A 282 -9.54 -6.24 22.89
CA GLY A 282 -9.35 -7.53 22.23
C GLY A 282 -9.91 -7.57 20.81
N ALA A 283 -11.06 -6.94 20.55
CA ALA A 283 -11.62 -6.84 19.21
C ALA A 283 -10.79 -5.93 18.28
N VAL A 284 -10.33 -4.77 18.78
CA VAL A 284 -9.43 -3.86 18.04
C VAL A 284 -8.13 -4.57 17.68
N ASP A 285 -7.55 -5.31 18.63
CA ASP A 285 -6.34 -6.08 18.40
C ASP A 285 -6.56 -7.13 17.34
N TRP A 286 -7.63 -7.95 17.44
CA TRP A 286 -7.97 -8.93 16.40
C TRP A 286 -8.05 -8.30 15.00
N HIS A 287 -8.70 -7.14 14.87
CA HIS A 287 -8.74 -6.42 13.59
C HIS A 287 -7.36 -5.94 13.13
N ASN A 288 -6.48 -5.48 14.03
CA ASN A 288 -5.09 -5.16 13.69
C ASN A 288 -4.33 -6.40 13.19
N GLN A 289 -4.54 -7.57 13.79
CA GLN A 289 -3.94 -8.82 13.34
C GLN A 289 -4.37 -9.18 11.93
N GLN A 290 -5.66 -9.08 11.63
CA GLN A 290 -6.20 -9.36 10.30
C GLN A 290 -5.70 -8.35 9.25
N ILE A 291 -5.51 -7.08 9.62
CA ILE A 291 -4.88 -6.07 8.75
C ILE A 291 -3.42 -6.45 8.46
N ALA A 292 -2.65 -6.81 9.50
CA ALA A 292 -1.27 -7.24 9.34
C ALA A 292 -1.17 -8.46 8.41
N GLN A 293 -2.00 -9.47 8.66
CA GLN A 293 -2.04 -10.71 7.90
C GLN A 293 -2.42 -10.48 6.44
N GLY A 294 -3.42 -9.63 6.17
CA GLY A 294 -3.85 -9.34 4.80
C GLY A 294 -2.82 -8.59 3.96
N ILE A 295 -1.94 -7.79 4.59
CA ILE A 295 -0.93 -6.99 3.88
C ILE A 295 0.44 -7.69 3.82
N LEU A 296 0.89 -8.26 4.94
CA LEU A 296 2.22 -8.85 5.09
C LEU A 296 2.24 -10.37 4.86
N LEU A 297 1.07 -11.02 4.80
CA LEU A 297 0.94 -12.48 4.71
C LEU A 297 1.59 -13.21 5.91
N GLN A 298 1.66 -12.53 7.07
CA GLN A 298 2.20 -13.06 8.31
C GLN A 298 1.12 -13.05 9.39
N THR A 299 1.00 -14.15 10.13
CA THR A 299 0.02 -14.30 11.21
C THR A 299 0.57 -13.90 12.59
N LEU A 300 1.89 -13.69 12.69
CA LEU A 300 2.53 -13.34 13.95
C LEU A 300 2.23 -11.90 14.34
N THR A 301 1.22 -11.75 15.19
CA THR A 301 0.92 -10.50 15.88
C THR A 301 0.78 -10.80 17.37
N SER A 302 1.71 -10.26 18.16
CA SER A 302 1.75 -9.98 19.61
C SER A 302 1.24 -11.01 20.65
N GLY A 303 0.36 -11.97 20.31
CA GLY A 303 -0.21 -12.96 21.24
C GLY A 303 0.44 -14.35 21.19
N GLU A 304 1.18 -14.68 20.14
CA GLU A 304 1.85 -15.99 19.99
C GLU A 304 3.25 -16.04 20.60
N GLY A 305 3.82 -14.90 21.00
CA GLY A 305 5.09 -14.84 21.72
C GLY A 305 5.08 -15.59 23.06
N ALA A 306 3.88 -15.90 23.60
CA ALA A 306 3.70 -16.59 24.87
C ALA A 306 3.75 -18.13 24.79
N ARG A 307 3.87 -18.74 23.60
CA ARG A 307 3.94 -20.21 23.45
C ARG A 307 5.32 -20.65 22.93
N VAL A 308 5.92 -21.62 23.63
CA VAL A 308 7.16 -22.32 23.26
C VAL A 308 6.99 -22.90 21.85
N GLY A 309 7.82 -22.47 20.89
CA GLY A 309 7.71 -22.78 19.44
C GLY A 309 7.67 -21.57 18.50
N SER A 310 7.68 -20.35 19.04
CA SER A 310 7.53 -19.07 18.31
C SER A 310 8.63 -18.75 17.28
N LEU A 311 9.83 -19.31 17.43
CA LEU A 311 10.97 -18.99 16.56
C LEU A 311 10.87 -19.65 15.18
N ALA A 312 10.62 -20.96 15.14
CA ALA A 312 10.49 -21.71 13.89
C ALA A 312 9.29 -21.18 13.08
N LEU A 313 8.20 -20.84 13.77
CA LEU A 313 7.03 -20.19 13.18
C LEU A 313 7.40 -18.79 12.62
N GLY A 314 8.18 -18.01 13.37
CA GLY A 314 8.73 -16.72 12.93
C GLY A 314 9.54 -16.79 11.65
N GLN A 315 10.42 -17.79 11.53
CA GLN A 315 11.22 -18.01 10.33
C GLN A 315 10.34 -18.31 9.11
N VAL A 316 9.35 -19.21 9.24
CA VAL A 316 8.43 -19.57 8.15
C VAL A 316 7.64 -18.33 7.68
N HIS A 317 7.08 -17.55 8.62
CA HIS A 317 6.35 -16.33 8.27
C HIS A 317 7.25 -15.29 7.59
N PHE A 318 8.49 -15.14 8.05
CA PHE A 318 9.45 -14.26 7.40
C PHE A 318 9.79 -14.71 5.98
N SER A 319 10.00 -16.01 5.75
CA SER A 319 10.24 -16.55 4.40
C SER A 319 9.06 -16.28 3.46
N ILE A 320 7.80 -16.43 3.90
CA ILE A 320 6.61 -16.11 3.09
C ILE A 320 6.60 -14.63 2.68
N LEU A 321 6.87 -13.73 3.63
CA LEU A 321 6.97 -12.30 3.34
C LEU A 321 8.11 -12.03 2.34
N LEU A 322 9.28 -12.65 2.52
CA LEU A 322 10.39 -12.51 1.56
C LEU A 322 10.00 -12.96 0.16
N TYR A 323 9.29 -14.08 0.00
CA TYR A 323 8.78 -14.53 -1.30
C TYR A 323 7.85 -13.50 -1.94
N ALA A 324 6.88 -12.97 -1.18
CA ALA A 324 5.95 -11.96 -1.68
C ALA A 324 6.67 -10.66 -2.08
N LEU A 325 7.67 -10.25 -1.29
CA LEU A 325 8.47 -9.07 -1.61
C LEU A 325 9.39 -9.32 -2.81
N GLU A 326 9.99 -10.49 -2.95
CA GLU A 326 10.81 -10.84 -4.11
C GLU A 326 9.98 -10.82 -5.41
N ASN A 327 8.73 -11.27 -5.37
CA ASN A 327 7.82 -11.13 -6.51
C ASN A 327 7.54 -9.66 -6.85
N ALA A 328 7.15 -8.85 -5.86
CA ALA A 328 6.92 -7.42 -6.07
C ALA A 328 8.18 -6.68 -6.56
N LYS A 329 9.36 -7.11 -6.09
CA LYS A 329 10.66 -6.61 -6.54
C LYS A 329 10.87 -6.86 -8.03
N GLN A 330 10.66 -8.10 -8.47
CA GLN A 330 10.80 -8.49 -9.88
C GLN A 330 9.84 -7.69 -10.77
N ASP A 331 8.60 -7.46 -10.34
CA ASP A 331 7.64 -6.66 -11.10
C ASP A 331 8.10 -5.19 -11.25
N ILE A 332 8.60 -4.59 -10.16
CA ILE A 332 9.12 -3.20 -10.18
C ILE A 332 10.38 -3.11 -11.05
N GLU A 333 11.32 -4.04 -10.90
CA GLU A 333 12.52 -4.12 -11.74
C GLU A 333 12.15 -4.28 -13.21
N ALA A 334 11.18 -5.13 -13.54
CA ALA A 334 10.68 -5.32 -14.89
C ALA A 334 10.08 -4.02 -15.45
N ALA A 335 9.26 -3.30 -14.68
CA ALA A 335 8.67 -2.03 -15.10
C ALA A 335 9.75 -0.98 -15.40
N ILE A 336 10.78 -0.85 -14.55
CA ILE A 336 11.89 0.09 -14.74
C ILE A 336 12.74 -0.30 -15.95
N ASN A 337 13.11 -1.58 -16.05
CA ASN A 337 13.94 -2.08 -17.14
C ASN A 337 13.25 -1.88 -18.50
N THR A 338 11.96 -2.20 -18.58
CA THR A 338 11.21 -2.16 -19.85
C THR A 338 10.76 -0.76 -20.24
N GLN A 339 10.27 0.05 -19.28
CA GLN A 339 9.60 1.32 -19.58
C GLN A 339 10.47 2.55 -19.34
N LEU A 340 11.59 2.43 -18.63
CA LEU A 340 12.50 3.55 -18.35
C LEU A 340 13.87 3.35 -18.99
N ILE A 341 14.50 2.20 -18.75
CA ILE A 341 15.88 1.94 -19.20
C ILE A 341 15.95 1.68 -20.70
N ARG A 342 15.09 0.82 -21.25
CA ARG A 342 15.10 0.56 -22.70
C ARG A 342 14.91 1.84 -23.53
N PRO A 343 13.89 2.69 -23.29
CA PRO A 343 13.76 3.95 -24.03
C PRO A 343 14.96 4.89 -23.85
N LEU A 344 15.50 4.98 -22.63
CA LEU A 344 16.69 5.79 -22.35
C LEU A 344 17.91 5.30 -23.16
N VAL A 345 18.08 4.00 -23.35
CA VAL A 345 19.16 3.45 -24.19
C VAL A 345 18.85 3.65 -25.67
N ASP A 346 17.62 3.38 -26.10
CA ASP A 346 17.20 3.48 -27.51
C ASP A 346 17.35 4.88 -28.08
N TYR A 347 17.02 5.92 -27.30
CA TYR A 347 17.19 7.31 -27.73
C TYR A 347 18.65 7.74 -27.87
N ASN A 348 19.60 6.98 -27.32
CA ASN A 348 20.99 7.41 -27.16
C ASN A 348 22.01 6.52 -27.84
N PHE A 349 21.72 5.23 -28.03
CA PHE A 349 22.65 4.23 -28.54
C PHE A 349 21.98 3.39 -29.62
N VAL A 350 22.09 3.85 -30.86
CA VAL A 350 21.61 3.13 -32.05
C VAL A 350 22.32 1.76 -32.13
N GLY A 351 21.56 0.71 -32.44
CA GLY A 351 22.08 -0.66 -32.55
C GLY A 351 22.25 -1.39 -31.21
N ALA A 352 21.91 -0.77 -30.08
CA ALA A 352 22.06 -1.39 -28.76
C ALA A 352 21.10 -2.58 -28.56
N ARG A 353 19.90 -2.52 -29.16
CA ARG A 353 18.90 -3.57 -29.11
C ARG A 353 19.38 -4.85 -29.79
N GLU A 354 19.84 -4.71 -31.03
CA GLU A 354 20.30 -5.80 -31.89
C GLU A 354 21.56 -6.46 -31.30
N ALA A 355 22.40 -5.66 -30.65
CA ALA A 355 23.61 -6.12 -29.98
C ALA A 355 23.38 -6.64 -28.54
N GLY A 356 22.14 -6.64 -28.03
CA GLY A 356 21.83 -7.14 -26.69
C GLY A 356 22.47 -6.34 -25.54
N LEU A 357 22.71 -5.03 -25.73
CA LEU A 357 23.50 -4.20 -24.82
C LEU A 357 22.70 -3.48 -23.73
N TYR A 358 21.46 -3.90 -23.45
CA TYR A 358 20.65 -3.26 -22.42
C TYR A 358 21.13 -3.63 -21.02
N PRO A 359 21.45 -2.64 -20.18
CA PRO A 359 21.77 -2.90 -18.79
C PRO A 359 20.51 -3.30 -18.01
N SER A 360 20.70 -3.98 -16.88
CA SER A 360 19.63 -4.38 -15.98
C SER A 360 19.70 -3.64 -14.65
N PHE A 361 18.60 -3.00 -14.28
CA PHE A 361 18.38 -2.45 -12.96
C PHE A 361 17.94 -3.55 -11.99
N SER A 362 18.49 -3.50 -10.77
CA SER A 362 18.04 -4.34 -9.67
C SER A 362 18.06 -3.61 -8.34
N LEU A 363 17.10 -3.95 -7.48
CA LEU A 363 17.02 -3.59 -6.07
C LEU A 363 17.86 -4.53 -5.17
N GLY A 364 18.59 -5.47 -5.78
CA GLY A 364 19.40 -6.47 -5.09
C GLY A 364 18.61 -7.72 -4.70
N ASN A 365 19.30 -8.74 -4.21
CA ASN A 365 18.65 -9.97 -3.76
C ASN A 365 18.18 -9.84 -2.32
N MET A 366 16.95 -10.26 -2.07
CA MET A 366 16.38 -10.37 -0.73
C MET A 366 16.81 -11.72 -0.13
N ASN A 367 18.09 -11.86 0.20
CA ASN A 367 18.64 -13.13 0.68
C ASN A 367 18.27 -13.38 2.15
N GLU A 368 17.98 -14.64 2.48
CA GLU A 368 17.87 -15.13 3.86
C GLU A 368 19.14 -14.87 4.69
N ARG A 369 20.29 -14.67 4.06
CA ARG A 369 21.58 -14.35 4.70
C ARG A 369 21.61 -13.01 5.45
N ASP A 370 20.58 -12.16 5.30
CA ASP A 370 20.42 -10.94 6.11
C ASP A 370 19.49 -11.13 7.33
N LEU A 371 18.79 -12.28 7.47
CA LEU A 371 18.08 -12.63 8.72
C LEU A 371 19.00 -12.59 9.95
N PRO A 372 20.25 -13.13 9.91
CA PRO A 372 21.15 -13.07 11.05
C PRO A 372 21.51 -11.64 11.47
N LYS A 373 21.55 -10.68 10.53
CA LYS A 373 21.85 -9.27 10.82
C LYS A 373 20.66 -8.55 11.45
N LEU A 374 19.44 -8.86 11.02
CA LEU A 374 18.22 -8.40 11.69
C LEU A 374 18.09 -9.01 13.09
N ALA A 375 18.44 -10.30 13.24
CA ALA A 375 18.54 -10.95 14.54
C ALA A 375 19.61 -10.31 15.44
N SER A 376 20.75 -9.89 14.89
CA SER A 376 21.77 -9.11 15.62
C SER A 376 21.29 -7.70 16.00
N ALA A 377 20.49 -7.04 15.17
CA ALA A 377 19.87 -5.76 15.53
C ALA A 377 18.87 -5.92 16.69
N TYR A 378 18.15 -7.04 16.71
CA TYR A 378 17.33 -7.45 17.87
C TYR A 378 18.17 -7.76 19.12
N ASP A 379 19.35 -8.40 18.99
CA ASP A 379 20.30 -8.63 20.10
C ASP A 379 20.83 -7.31 20.71
N VAL A 380 21.02 -6.27 19.91
CA VAL A 380 21.39 -4.94 20.40
C VAL A 380 20.25 -4.28 21.18
N LEU A 381 19.01 -4.36 20.66
CA LEU A 381 17.84 -3.84 21.37
C LEU A 381 17.60 -4.57 22.70
N PHE A 382 17.93 -5.84 22.75
CA PHE A 382 17.93 -6.67 23.96
C PHE A 382 19.01 -6.26 24.97
N LYS A 383 20.26 -6.06 24.52
CA LYS A 383 21.39 -5.57 25.37
C LYS A 383 21.13 -4.20 26.00
N HIS A 384 20.37 -3.34 25.33
CA HIS A 384 20.01 -2.02 25.83
C HIS A 384 18.71 -2.02 26.67
N GLY A 385 18.15 -3.18 27.01
CA GLY A 385 17.04 -3.31 27.93
C GLY A 385 15.68 -2.86 27.36
N VAL A 386 15.57 -2.73 26.04
CA VAL A 386 14.29 -2.45 25.36
C VAL A 386 13.40 -3.71 25.35
N VAL A 387 14.00 -4.90 25.49
CA VAL A 387 13.35 -6.21 25.60
C VAL A 387 14.04 -7.01 26.72
N SER A 388 13.30 -7.77 27.55
CA SER A 388 13.85 -8.38 28.77
C SER A 388 14.39 -9.81 28.57
N GLY A 389 15.59 -10.10 29.07
CA GLY A 389 16.32 -11.35 28.84
C GLY A 389 16.07 -12.55 29.73
N ARG A 390 14.88 -12.59 30.33
CA ARG A 390 14.46 -13.71 31.19
C ARG A 390 13.60 -14.74 30.47
N GLU A 391 13.31 -14.53 29.20
CA GLU A 391 12.48 -15.45 28.42
C GLU A 391 13.33 -16.65 27.92
N PRO A 392 12.91 -17.90 28.20
CA PRO A 392 13.64 -19.11 27.79
C PRO A 392 13.89 -19.18 26.27
N SER A 393 12.93 -18.67 25.48
CA SER A 393 13.00 -18.58 24.02
C SER A 393 14.14 -17.70 23.50
N VAL A 394 14.61 -16.72 24.30
CA VAL A 394 15.73 -15.86 23.90
C VAL A 394 17.07 -16.51 24.22
N ARG A 395 17.17 -17.29 25.31
CA ARG A 395 18.43 -17.99 25.65
C ARG A 395 18.73 -19.12 24.70
N GLU A 396 17.71 -19.84 24.25
CA GLU A 396 17.81 -20.94 23.30
C GLU A 396 18.15 -20.46 21.87
N LEU A 397 17.63 -19.30 21.46
CA LEU A 397 17.95 -18.66 20.17
C LEU A 397 19.43 -18.26 20.05
N PHE A 398 20.09 -17.95 21.18
CA PHE A 398 21.48 -17.48 21.23
C PHE A 398 22.43 -18.46 21.91
N ASP A 399 21.99 -19.70 22.16
CA ASP A 399 22.76 -20.79 22.79
C ASP A 399 23.41 -20.38 24.13
N LEU A 400 22.68 -19.57 24.90
CA LEU A 400 23.13 -19.09 26.21
C LEU A 400 22.82 -20.15 27.28
N PRO A 401 23.72 -20.36 28.26
CA PRO A 401 23.55 -21.40 29.28
C PRO A 401 22.25 -21.21 30.07
N PRO A 402 21.60 -22.28 30.54
CA PRO A 402 20.38 -22.15 31.36
C PRO A 402 20.69 -21.39 32.66
N MET A 403 19.75 -20.55 33.12
CA MET A 403 19.85 -19.97 34.47
C MET A 403 19.27 -20.95 35.48
N GLU A 404 19.94 -21.11 36.61
CA GLU A 404 19.45 -21.85 37.78
C GLU A 404 18.14 -21.27 38.35
#